data_AF-A0AAW5V8M3-F1
#
_entry.id   AF-A0AAW5V8M3-F1
#
_cell.length_a   1.000
_cell.length_b   1.000
_cell.length_c   1.000
_cell.angle_alpha   90.00
_cell.angle_beta   90.00
_cell.angle_gamma   90.00
#
_symmetry.space_group_name_H-M   'P 1'
#
loop_
_entity.id
_entity.type
_entity.pdbx_description
1 polymer ?
#
loop_
_entity_poly.entity_id
_entity_poly.type
_entity_poly.pdbx_seq_one_letter_code
_entity_poly.pdbx_strand_id
1 'polypeptide(L)'
;MNPKRQRFLLLVFQFSLLILILKDCKPLENNNLCDPNSDTFKEVQISKILTKDNSPLCGKDYISNIIPYSVTGSITGLISSGLKLSLNGIVTLPVESGSKNFYFLNLLTSGSSYTVKVSSQPAGFLCTVTNGDGIVKNSDVNSVSVTCAPTCNPCNLFLTIAGYPPNPGSAKNFDTSCMADGNYPGTGNYKAMVVDGVTRNASNTANVGDGQIDWVFAPNRTYRQSEGIISTTNSAGLFVTALSVRFSVNSKYWTGLNTNWTTNTSNTCDLWRSATGSFTGVMGQGNSTLIADITAGWTPDPCNLSNQQLICVEQ
;
A
#
# COMPACT_ATOMS: atom_id res chain seq x y z
N MET A 1 55.01 33.97 -80.13
CA MET A 1 55.33 33.05 -79.01
C MET A 1 55.42 31.62 -79.55
N ASN A 2 56.42 30.85 -79.14
CA ASN A 2 56.69 29.51 -79.68
C ASN A 2 55.58 28.51 -79.25
N PRO A 3 54.86 27.84 -80.18
CA PRO A 3 53.69 27.00 -79.87
C PRO A 3 54.00 25.81 -78.96
N LYS A 4 55.26 25.32 -78.93
CA LYS A 4 55.70 24.28 -77.99
C LYS A 4 55.72 24.76 -76.53
N ARG A 5 56.03 26.05 -76.29
CA ARG A 5 56.13 26.63 -74.95
C ARG A 5 54.75 26.84 -74.32
N GLN A 6 53.73 27.12 -75.14
CA GLN A 6 52.35 27.32 -74.69
C GLN A 6 51.65 26.02 -74.33
N ARG A 7 51.89 24.93 -75.09
CA ARG A 7 51.42 23.58 -74.71
C ARG A 7 52.06 23.07 -73.43
N PHE A 8 53.35 23.36 -73.21
CA PHE A 8 54.05 22.99 -71.97
C PHE A 8 53.48 23.72 -70.75
N LEU A 9 53.20 25.03 -70.86
CA LEU A 9 52.56 25.81 -69.79
C LEU A 9 51.15 25.32 -69.45
N LEU A 10 50.33 24.95 -70.46
CA LEU A 10 49.01 24.37 -70.22
C LEU A 10 49.08 23.01 -69.51
N LEU A 11 50.03 22.16 -69.89
CA LEU A 11 50.26 20.86 -69.25
C LEU A 11 50.70 21.02 -67.80
N VAL A 12 51.62 21.96 -67.51
CA VAL A 12 52.04 22.27 -66.15
C VAL A 12 50.87 22.83 -65.34
N PHE A 13 50.03 23.69 -65.91
CA PHE A 13 48.86 24.23 -65.22
C PHE A 13 47.81 23.16 -64.92
N GLN A 14 47.53 22.25 -65.86
CA GLN A 14 46.61 21.13 -65.62
C GLN A 14 47.17 20.13 -64.61
N PHE A 15 48.48 19.87 -64.62
CA PHE A 15 49.12 19.00 -63.63
C PHE A 15 49.11 19.65 -62.23
N SER A 16 49.32 20.97 -62.15
CA SER A 16 49.21 21.74 -60.91
C SER A 16 47.79 21.75 -60.36
N LEU A 17 46.79 21.90 -61.23
CA LEU A 17 45.36 21.87 -60.87
C LEU A 17 44.95 20.46 -60.40
N LEU A 18 45.45 19.41 -61.04
CA LEU A 18 45.21 18.01 -60.64
C LEU A 18 45.85 17.69 -59.28
N ILE A 19 47.04 18.23 -58.99
CA ILE A 19 47.71 18.10 -57.68
C ILE A 19 46.94 18.87 -56.59
N LEU A 20 46.35 20.02 -56.91
CA LEU A 20 45.50 20.77 -55.97
C LEU A 20 44.21 20.00 -55.66
N ILE A 21 43.55 19.40 -56.67
CA ILE A 21 42.33 18.61 -56.48
C ILE A 21 42.60 17.32 -55.67
N LEU A 22 43.78 16.71 -55.80
CA LEU A 22 44.15 15.51 -55.03
C LEU A 22 44.58 15.81 -53.57
N LYS A 23 44.95 17.06 -53.24
CA LYS A 23 45.35 17.45 -51.88
C LYS A 23 44.18 17.79 -50.95
N ASP A 24 43.00 18.10 -51.50
CA ASP A 24 41.80 18.46 -50.73
C ASP A 24 40.77 17.32 -50.58
N CYS A 25 41.12 16.09 -50.96
CA CYS A 25 40.36 14.91 -50.53
C CYS A 25 40.67 14.58 -49.06
N LYS A 26 40.12 15.36 -48.12
CA LYS A 26 39.93 14.85 -46.76
C LYS A 26 38.93 13.68 -46.85
N PRO A 27 39.22 12.51 -46.27
CA PRO A 27 38.23 11.46 -46.16
C PRO A 27 37.00 12.04 -45.43
N LEU A 28 35.79 11.70 -45.87
CA LEU A 28 34.57 11.99 -45.12
C LEU A 28 34.76 11.39 -43.73
N GLU A 29 35.01 12.24 -42.73
CA GLU A 29 34.99 11.83 -41.33
C GLU A 29 33.57 11.33 -41.06
N ASN A 30 33.45 10.05 -40.73
CA ASN A 30 32.21 9.47 -40.25
C ASN A 30 31.92 10.08 -38.87
N ASN A 31 31.31 11.28 -38.87
CA ASN A 31 30.85 12.00 -37.68
C ASN A 31 29.59 11.33 -37.11
N ASN A 32 29.75 10.09 -36.67
CA ASN A 32 28.69 9.29 -36.08
C ASN A 32 28.92 9.22 -34.58
N LEU A 33 28.10 9.95 -33.82
CA LEU A 33 28.10 9.92 -32.36
C LEU A 33 27.99 8.47 -31.81
N CYS A 34 27.39 7.55 -32.58
CA CYS A 34 27.18 6.14 -32.26
C CYS A 34 28.25 5.16 -32.75
N ASP A 35 29.29 5.63 -33.41
CA ASP A 35 30.43 4.80 -33.82
C ASP A 35 31.59 4.97 -32.82
N PRO A 36 31.98 3.92 -32.07
CA PRO A 36 33.11 3.96 -31.14
C PRO A 36 34.43 4.38 -31.78
N ASN A 37 34.55 4.24 -33.10
CA ASN A 37 35.75 4.61 -33.85
C ASN A 37 35.74 6.07 -34.32
N SER A 38 34.60 6.77 -34.24
CA SER A 38 34.50 8.18 -34.62
C SER A 38 35.16 9.10 -33.60
N ASP A 39 35.64 10.24 -34.07
CA ASP A 39 36.22 11.26 -33.19
C ASP A 39 35.14 11.97 -32.36
N THR A 40 33.94 12.14 -32.92
CA THR A 40 32.76 12.64 -32.19
C THR A 40 32.38 11.77 -30.98
N PHE A 41 32.49 10.45 -31.07
CA PHE A 41 32.24 9.57 -29.92
C PHE A 41 33.29 9.78 -28.81
N LYS A 42 34.57 9.88 -29.18
CA LYS A 42 35.67 10.06 -28.23
C LYS A 42 35.58 11.40 -27.50
N GLU A 43 35.26 12.48 -28.22
CA GLU A 43 35.10 13.81 -27.63
C GLU A 43 33.98 13.85 -26.59
N VAL A 44 32.84 13.22 -26.89
CA VAL A 44 31.72 13.22 -25.96
C VAL A 44 31.99 12.32 -24.75
N GLN A 45 32.70 11.19 -24.91
CA GLN A 45 33.15 10.38 -23.76
C GLN A 45 34.06 11.18 -22.81
N ILE A 46 34.98 11.98 -23.34
CA ILE A 46 35.85 12.85 -22.55
C ILE A 46 35.03 13.90 -21.79
N SER A 47 34.07 14.53 -22.47
CA SER A 47 33.15 15.48 -21.83
C SER A 47 32.38 14.83 -20.69
N LYS A 48 31.90 13.60 -20.85
CA LYS A 48 31.15 12.87 -19.82
C LYS A 48 31.98 12.52 -18.60
N ILE A 49 33.24 12.14 -18.81
CA ILE A 49 34.19 11.91 -17.71
C ILE A 49 34.40 13.20 -16.90
N LEU A 50 34.54 14.34 -17.58
CA LEU A 50 34.71 15.65 -16.93
C LEU A 50 33.47 16.10 -16.16
N THR A 51 32.28 15.82 -16.69
CA THR A 51 31.00 16.22 -16.08
C THR A 51 30.42 15.17 -15.12
N LYS A 52 31.07 14.01 -14.98
CA LYS A 52 30.51 12.82 -14.29
C LYS A 52 29.12 12.44 -14.82
N ASP A 53 28.88 12.68 -16.11
CA ASP A 53 27.62 12.36 -16.77
C ASP A 53 27.60 10.86 -17.12
N ASN A 54 26.78 10.11 -16.38
CA ASN A 54 26.59 8.67 -16.59
C ASN A 54 25.48 8.36 -17.59
N SER A 55 24.94 9.36 -18.30
CA SER A 55 23.93 9.10 -19.31
C SER A 55 24.53 8.24 -20.43
N PRO A 56 23.77 7.28 -20.98
CA PRO A 56 24.23 6.49 -22.11
C PRO A 56 24.50 7.40 -23.31
N LEU A 57 25.40 6.97 -24.20
CA LEU A 57 25.71 7.69 -25.44
C LEU A 57 24.92 7.11 -26.61
N CYS A 58 25.03 5.81 -26.83
CA CYS A 58 24.62 5.14 -28.06
C CYS A 58 24.28 3.67 -27.75
N GLY A 59 23.31 3.08 -28.48
CA GLY A 59 22.93 1.66 -28.31
C GLY A 59 21.89 1.40 -27.22
N LYS A 60 21.69 0.12 -26.88
CA LYS A 60 20.57 -0.45 -26.09
C LYS A 60 20.32 0.27 -24.75
N ASP A 61 21.35 0.87 -24.16
CA ASP A 61 21.27 1.64 -22.91
C ASP A 61 20.60 3.02 -23.10
N TYR A 62 20.75 3.67 -24.26
CA TYR A 62 20.06 4.93 -24.59
C TYR A 62 18.56 4.72 -24.83
N ILE A 63 18.20 3.56 -25.37
CA ILE A 63 16.80 3.16 -25.58
C ILE A 63 16.16 2.77 -24.22
N SER A 64 16.96 2.31 -23.25
CA SER A 64 16.49 1.87 -21.93
C SER A 64 15.93 2.98 -21.02
N ASN A 65 16.35 4.23 -21.26
CA ASN A 65 15.88 5.40 -20.49
C ASN A 65 14.69 6.14 -21.15
N ILE A 66 14.33 5.78 -22.38
CA ILE A 66 13.19 6.35 -23.11
C ILE A 66 12.09 5.33 -23.39
N ILE A 67 12.34 4.03 -23.23
CA ILE A 67 11.30 3.01 -23.29
C ILE A 67 10.53 3.07 -21.96
N PRO A 68 9.27 3.50 -21.97
CA PRO A 68 8.42 3.29 -20.83
C PRO A 68 8.08 1.81 -20.70
N TYR A 69 8.14 1.30 -19.49
CA TYR A 69 7.73 -0.03 -19.10
C TYR A 69 6.36 0.01 -18.43
N SER A 70 5.62 -1.07 -18.63
CA SER A 70 4.32 -1.29 -18.01
C SER A 70 4.47 -1.91 -16.63
N VAL A 71 3.46 -1.66 -15.78
CA VAL A 71 3.29 -2.36 -14.51
C VAL A 71 2.02 -3.17 -14.59
N THR A 72 2.16 -4.48 -14.54
CA THR A 72 1.10 -5.47 -14.70
C THR A 72 1.10 -6.43 -13.51
N GLY A 73 -0.01 -7.14 -13.35
CA GLY A 73 -0.12 -8.14 -12.32
C GLY A 73 -1.35 -9.01 -12.46
N SER A 74 -1.38 -10.08 -11.68
CA SER A 74 -2.51 -11.01 -11.63
C SER A 74 -3.53 -10.59 -10.57
N ILE A 75 -4.78 -10.98 -10.79
CA ILE A 75 -5.91 -10.74 -9.89
C ILE A 75 -6.60 -12.07 -9.61
N THR A 76 -6.81 -12.36 -8.35
CA THR A 76 -7.55 -13.54 -7.89
C THR A 76 -8.73 -13.12 -7.01
N GLY A 77 -9.84 -13.87 -7.11
CA GLY A 77 -11.03 -13.70 -6.25
C GLY A 77 -11.87 -12.42 -6.46
N LEU A 78 -11.56 -11.58 -7.45
CA LEU A 78 -12.37 -10.40 -7.79
C LEU A 78 -13.65 -10.83 -8.52
N ILE A 79 -14.78 -10.85 -7.80
CA ILE A 79 -16.11 -11.13 -8.37
C ILE A 79 -17.11 -9.98 -8.18
N SER A 80 -16.70 -8.91 -7.49
CA SER A 80 -17.49 -7.69 -7.26
C SER A 80 -16.88 -6.50 -8.00
N SER A 81 -17.70 -5.51 -8.33
CA SER A 81 -17.27 -4.28 -9.02
C SER A 81 -16.78 -3.22 -8.02
N GLY A 82 -16.07 -2.20 -8.52
CA GLY A 82 -15.63 -1.04 -7.74
C GLY A 82 -14.18 -1.06 -7.29
N LEU A 83 -13.41 -2.11 -7.62
CA LEU A 83 -11.96 -2.10 -7.41
C LEU A 83 -11.31 -0.98 -8.24
N LYS A 84 -10.51 -0.15 -7.57
CA LYS A 84 -9.57 0.76 -8.24
C LYS A 84 -8.18 0.55 -7.67
N LEU A 85 -7.20 0.43 -8.57
CA LEU A 85 -5.79 0.41 -8.23
C LEU A 85 -5.17 1.78 -8.50
N SER A 86 -4.12 2.13 -7.77
CA SER A 86 -3.34 3.33 -8.01
C SER A 86 -1.87 2.97 -8.20
N LEU A 87 -1.23 3.61 -9.18
CA LEU A 87 0.22 3.58 -9.39
C LEU A 87 0.82 4.92 -8.94
N ASN A 88 1.74 4.86 -7.98
CA ASN A 88 2.47 6.00 -7.42
C ASN A 88 1.56 7.12 -6.86
N GLY A 89 0.29 6.82 -6.55
CA GLY A 89 -0.69 7.81 -6.10
C GLY A 89 -1.19 8.77 -7.19
N ILE A 90 -0.70 8.62 -8.43
CA ILE A 90 -0.97 9.55 -9.52
C ILE A 90 -1.99 8.96 -10.50
N VAL A 91 -1.69 7.77 -11.02
CA VAL A 91 -2.58 7.11 -11.97
C VAL A 91 -3.53 6.21 -11.22
N THR A 92 -4.81 6.28 -11.54
CA THR A 92 -5.84 5.39 -11.01
C THR A 92 -6.42 4.54 -12.13
N LEU A 93 -6.48 3.23 -11.92
CA LEU A 93 -7.01 2.25 -12.84
C LEU A 93 -8.24 1.59 -12.23
N PRO A 94 -9.46 1.82 -12.77
CA PRO A 94 -10.61 1.00 -12.44
C PRO A 94 -10.41 -0.41 -13.01
N VAL A 95 -10.74 -1.43 -12.22
CA VAL A 95 -10.65 -2.84 -12.61
C VAL A 95 -12.05 -3.44 -12.63
N GLU A 96 -12.40 -4.05 -13.75
CA GLU A 96 -13.70 -4.68 -13.93
C GLU A 96 -13.82 -5.97 -13.11
N SER A 97 -15.04 -6.27 -12.65
CA SER A 97 -15.32 -7.52 -11.95
C SER A 97 -14.97 -8.72 -12.83
N GLY A 98 -14.43 -9.78 -12.23
CA GLY A 98 -14.04 -11.00 -12.95
C GLY A 98 -12.67 -10.93 -13.63
N SER A 99 -12.03 -9.75 -13.70
CA SER A 99 -10.69 -9.59 -14.28
C SER A 99 -9.66 -10.51 -13.62
N LYS A 100 -8.78 -11.09 -14.43
CA LYS A 100 -7.68 -11.96 -13.98
C LYS A 100 -6.33 -11.26 -13.97
N ASN A 101 -6.23 -10.10 -14.63
CA ASN A 101 -5.01 -9.31 -14.71
C ASN A 101 -5.37 -7.82 -14.73
N PHE A 102 -4.42 -6.96 -14.36
CA PHE A 102 -4.48 -5.52 -14.60
C PHE A 102 -3.22 -5.04 -15.33
N TYR A 103 -3.30 -3.87 -15.94
CA TYR A 103 -2.19 -3.26 -16.68
C TYR A 103 -2.20 -1.74 -16.55
N PHE A 104 -1.11 -1.18 -16.03
CA PHE A 104 -0.77 0.23 -16.16
C PHE A 104 0.17 0.37 -17.37
N LEU A 105 -0.33 0.97 -18.46
CA LEU A 105 0.38 1.00 -19.74
C LEU A 105 1.49 2.05 -19.77
N ASN A 106 2.73 1.61 -20.00
CA ASN A 106 3.85 2.44 -20.46
C ASN A 106 3.99 3.78 -19.72
N LEU A 107 4.07 3.74 -18.39
CA LEU A 107 4.13 4.95 -17.55
C LEU A 107 5.51 5.24 -16.96
N LEU A 108 6.37 4.23 -16.81
CA LEU A 108 7.58 4.33 -15.99
C LEU A 108 8.83 3.92 -16.77
N THR A 109 9.87 4.74 -16.76
CA THR A 109 11.17 4.39 -17.35
C THR A 109 12.00 3.56 -16.38
N SER A 110 13.08 2.94 -16.87
CA SER A 110 14.03 2.24 -16.00
C SER A 110 14.57 3.12 -14.88
N GLY A 111 14.78 2.54 -13.70
CA GLY A 111 15.21 3.25 -12.50
C GLY A 111 14.08 3.97 -11.75
N SER A 112 12.89 4.10 -12.34
CA SER A 112 11.72 4.65 -11.65
C SER A 112 11.23 3.68 -10.57
N SER A 113 10.84 4.23 -9.41
CA SER A 113 10.10 3.46 -8.41
C SER A 113 8.64 3.27 -8.83
N TYR A 114 8.07 2.14 -8.44
CA TYR A 114 6.64 1.88 -8.55
C TYR A 114 6.08 1.50 -7.17
N THR A 115 4.84 1.93 -6.93
CA THR A 115 4.02 1.62 -5.76
C THR A 115 2.59 1.42 -6.24
N VAL A 116 2.11 0.17 -6.25
CA VAL A 116 0.75 -0.22 -6.59
C VAL A 116 -0.05 -0.40 -5.30
N LYS A 117 -1.15 0.34 -5.16
CA LYS A 117 -2.05 0.26 -3.99
C LYS A 117 -3.50 0.11 -4.43
N VAL A 118 -4.35 -0.45 -3.55
CA VAL A 118 -5.80 -0.34 -3.72
C VAL A 118 -6.24 1.06 -3.31
N SER A 119 -6.77 1.82 -4.26
CA SER A 119 -7.32 3.17 -4.00
C SER A 119 -8.83 3.15 -3.70
N SER A 120 -9.54 2.09 -4.12
CA SER A 120 -10.94 1.86 -3.78
C SER A 120 -11.20 0.35 -3.68
N GLN A 121 -11.77 -0.09 -2.55
CA GLN A 121 -12.15 -1.48 -2.35
C GLN A 121 -13.49 -1.77 -3.06
N PRO A 122 -13.65 -2.95 -3.71
CA PRO A 122 -14.94 -3.41 -4.18
C PRO A 122 -15.89 -3.70 -3.01
N ALA A 123 -17.19 -3.52 -3.22
CA ALA A 123 -18.18 -3.76 -2.16
C ALA A 123 -18.22 -5.25 -1.78
N GLY A 124 -18.17 -5.55 -0.48
CA GLY A 124 -18.20 -6.92 0.06
C GLY A 124 -16.90 -7.71 -0.14
N PHE A 125 -15.81 -7.06 -0.53
CA PHE A 125 -14.52 -7.69 -0.80
C PHE A 125 -13.38 -6.87 -0.20
N LEU A 126 -12.33 -7.56 0.24
CA LEU A 126 -11.05 -6.95 0.60
C LEU A 126 -9.99 -7.44 -0.38
N CYS A 127 -9.48 -6.52 -1.19
CA CYS A 127 -8.37 -6.75 -2.09
C CYS A 127 -7.06 -6.27 -1.44
N THR A 128 -6.03 -7.12 -1.46
CA THR A 128 -4.67 -6.81 -0.97
C THR A 128 -3.67 -6.92 -2.11
N VAL A 129 -2.65 -6.07 -2.11
CA VAL A 129 -1.56 -6.08 -3.09
C VAL A 129 -0.32 -6.70 -2.47
N THR A 130 0.30 -7.65 -3.15
CA THR A 130 1.63 -8.17 -2.83
C THR A 130 2.60 -7.86 -3.96
N ASN A 131 3.87 -7.65 -3.62
CA ASN A 131 4.90 -7.13 -4.53
C ASN A 131 4.49 -5.82 -5.21
N GLY A 132 3.75 -4.97 -4.49
CA GLY A 132 3.25 -3.69 -5.01
C GLY A 132 4.33 -2.62 -5.14
N ASP A 133 5.47 -2.78 -4.48
CA ASP A 133 6.55 -1.79 -4.44
C ASP A 133 7.84 -2.34 -5.06
N GLY A 134 8.56 -1.48 -5.79
CA GLY A 134 9.86 -1.84 -6.35
C GLY A 134 10.45 -0.78 -7.28
N ILE A 135 11.45 -1.19 -8.06
CA ILE A 135 12.13 -0.35 -9.06
C ILE A 135 12.04 -1.07 -10.41
N VAL A 136 11.73 -0.33 -11.47
CA VAL A 136 11.72 -0.83 -12.84
C VAL A 136 13.15 -1.11 -13.31
N LYS A 137 13.42 -2.32 -13.81
CA LYS A 137 14.77 -2.80 -14.20
C LYS A 137 14.85 -3.15 -15.68
N ASN A 138 14.82 -2.15 -16.55
CA ASN A 138 14.93 -2.33 -18.01
C ASN A 138 13.93 -3.35 -18.62
N SER A 139 12.81 -3.63 -17.94
CA SER A 139 11.76 -4.57 -18.38
C SER A 139 10.41 -4.24 -17.74
N ASP A 140 9.33 -4.73 -18.35
CA ASP A 140 7.99 -4.69 -17.74
C ASP A 140 7.97 -5.37 -16.37
N VAL A 141 7.17 -4.82 -15.47
CA VAL A 141 6.90 -5.42 -14.16
C VAL A 141 5.63 -6.26 -14.28
N ASN A 142 5.71 -7.54 -13.93
CA ASN A 142 4.58 -8.47 -13.97
C ASN A 142 4.40 -9.30 -12.68
N SER A 143 5.18 -8.98 -11.64
CA SER A 143 5.23 -9.72 -10.38
C SER A 143 4.19 -9.27 -9.35
N VAL A 144 3.44 -8.20 -9.65
CA VAL A 144 2.42 -7.67 -8.73
C VAL A 144 1.25 -8.65 -8.68
N SER A 145 0.73 -8.90 -7.49
CA SER A 145 -0.43 -9.76 -7.31
C SER A 145 -1.49 -9.07 -6.46
N VAL A 146 -2.74 -9.14 -6.90
CA VAL A 146 -3.91 -8.64 -6.18
C VAL A 146 -4.79 -9.82 -5.80
N THR A 147 -5.02 -10.00 -4.50
CA THR A 147 -5.90 -11.05 -3.98
C THR A 147 -7.10 -10.42 -3.33
N CYS A 148 -8.29 -10.72 -3.86
CA CYS A 148 -9.57 -10.27 -3.32
C CYS A 148 -10.29 -11.43 -2.63
N ALA A 149 -10.74 -11.23 -1.40
CA ALA A 149 -11.55 -12.20 -0.67
C ALA A 149 -12.89 -11.59 -0.26
N PRO A 150 -13.98 -12.37 -0.23
CA PRO A 150 -15.24 -11.93 0.37
C PRO A 150 -15.02 -11.48 1.81
N THR A 151 -15.72 -10.44 2.22
CA THR A 151 -15.68 -9.87 3.57
C THR A 151 -17.00 -9.12 3.79
N CYS A 152 -17.44 -8.97 5.03
CA CYS A 152 -18.70 -8.29 5.31
C CYS A 152 -18.67 -6.80 4.87
N ASN A 153 -19.71 -6.24 4.24
CA ASN A 153 -19.84 -4.77 4.12
C ASN A 153 -21.31 -4.40 3.80
N PRO A 154 -22.09 -3.87 4.76
CA PRO A 154 -21.68 -3.55 6.12
C PRO A 154 -21.35 -4.80 6.96
N CYS A 155 -20.44 -4.65 7.91
CA CYS A 155 -20.11 -5.67 8.90
C CYS A 155 -21.02 -5.56 10.12
N ASN A 156 -21.40 -6.69 10.66
CA ASN A 156 -22.22 -6.76 11.85
C ASN A 156 -21.38 -6.62 13.11
N LEU A 157 -21.97 -5.97 14.10
CA LEU A 157 -21.44 -5.88 15.44
C LEU A 157 -22.56 -6.23 16.41
N PHE A 158 -22.24 -7.03 17.43
CA PHE A 158 -23.16 -7.33 18.51
C PHE A 158 -22.46 -7.28 19.87
N LEU A 159 -23.24 -7.00 20.91
CA LEU A 159 -22.81 -7.14 22.28
C LEU A 159 -23.20 -8.53 22.78
N THR A 160 -22.28 -9.24 23.44
CA THR A 160 -22.57 -10.55 24.03
C THR A 160 -23.70 -10.46 25.06
N ILE A 161 -24.53 -11.50 25.18
CA ILE A 161 -25.48 -11.61 26.30
C ILE A 161 -24.73 -11.86 27.59
N ALA A 162 -23.76 -12.77 27.56
CA ALA A 162 -22.99 -13.15 28.73
C ALA A 162 -21.89 -12.12 29.05
N GLY A 163 -21.60 -11.99 30.34
CA GLY A 163 -20.35 -11.39 30.80
C GLY A 163 -19.27 -12.47 30.87
N TYR A 164 -18.07 -12.16 30.38
CA TYR A 164 -16.91 -13.06 30.40
C TYR A 164 -15.86 -12.62 31.43
N PRO A 165 -15.21 -13.58 32.11
CA PRO A 165 -14.15 -13.27 33.06
C PRO A 165 -12.89 -12.79 32.31
N PRO A 166 -12.08 -11.91 32.93
CA PRO A 166 -10.91 -11.31 32.27
C PRO A 166 -9.66 -12.20 32.29
N ASN A 167 -9.80 -13.52 32.16
CA ASN A 167 -8.70 -14.49 32.16
C ASN A 167 -8.74 -15.55 31.04
N PRO A 168 -9.14 -15.24 29.78
CA PRO A 168 -9.09 -16.21 28.69
C PRO A 168 -7.64 -16.56 28.25
N GLY A 169 -6.62 -15.90 28.80
CA GLY A 169 -5.20 -16.11 28.54
C GLY A 169 -4.58 -15.08 27.58
N SER A 170 -5.38 -14.42 26.73
CA SER A 170 -4.98 -13.29 25.88
C SER A 170 -6.21 -12.58 25.32
N ALA A 171 -6.03 -11.37 24.76
CA ALA A 171 -7.13 -10.65 24.12
C ALA A 171 -7.75 -11.43 22.96
N LYS A 172 -6.93 -12.12 22.17
CA LYS A 172 -7.37 -12.95 21.04
C LYS A 172 -8.33 -14.07 21.45
N ASN A 173 -8.14 -14.64 22.64
CA ASN A 173 -8.93 -15.80 23.08
C ASN A 173 -10.40 -15.44 23.37
N PHE A 174 -10.74 -14.16 23.51
CA PHE A 174 -12.14 -13.70 23.59
C PHE A 174 -12.93 -13.90 22.28
N ASP A 175 -12.28 -14.15 21.14
CA ASP A 175 -12.98 -14.42 19.88
C ASP A 175 -13.84 -15.69 19.98
N THR A 176 -13.35 -16.71 20.69
CA THR A 176 -14.10 -17.93 20.98
C THR A 176 -15.35 -17.64 21.81
N SER A 177 -15.25 -16.70 22.75
CA SER A 177 -16.40 -16.23 23.53
C SER A 177 -17.46 -15.59 22.64
N CYS A 178 -17.06 -14.77 21.66
CA CYS A 178 -18.00 -14.20 20.70
C CYS A 178 -18.77 -15.26 19.91
N MET A 179 -18.09 -16.30 19.44
CA MET A 179 -18.73 -17.37 18.65
C MET A 179 -19.56 -18.35 19.50
N ALA A 180 -19.36 -18.36 20.82
CA ALA A 180 -20.11 -19.19 21.76
C ALA A 180 -21.30 -18.46 22.42
N ASP A 181 -21.42 -17.14 22.24
CA ASP A 181 -22.45 -16.33 22.88
C ASP A 181 -23.83 -16.53 22.25
N GLY A 182 -24.89 -16.35 23.03
CA GLY A 182 -26.28 -16.50 22.55
C GLY A 182 -26.71 -15.45 21.50
N ASN A 183 -26.04 -14.30 21.42
CA ASN A 183 -26.29 -13.30 20.37
C ASN A 183 -25.47 -13.56 19.09
N TYR A 184 -24.63 -14.59 19.03
CA TYR A 184 -23.93 -14.96 17.81
C TYR A 184 -24.95 -15.33 16.70
N PRO A 185 -24.88 -14.72 15.51
CA PRO A 185 -25.89 -14.93 14.45
C PRO A 185 -25.83 -16.30 13.77
N GLY A 186 -24.94 -17.21 14.21
CA GLY A 186 -24.81 -18.57 13.68
C GLY A 186 -23.91 -18.69 12.44
N THR A 187 -23.52 -17.58 11.82
CA THR A 187 -22.60 -17.55 10.67
C THR A 187 -21.63 -16.37 10.78
N GLY A 188 -20.53 -16.45 10.04
CA GLY A 188 -19.47 -15.43 10.04
C GLY A 188 -18.43 -15.66 11.13
N ASN A 189 -17.27 -15.04 10.96
CA ASN A 189 -16.22 -15.05 11.99
C ASN A 189 -16.26 -13.73 12.75
N TYR A 190 -16.14 -13.79 14.07
CA TYR A 190 -16.20 -12.61 14.93
C TYR A 190 -14.95 -12.52 15.79
N LYS A 191 -14.46 -11.30 15.97
CA LYS A 191 -13.41 -10.98 16.93
C LYS A 191 -13.94 -10.07 18.02
N ALA A 192 -13.46 -10.25 19.25
CA ALA A 192 -13.78 -9.35 20.35
C ALA A 192 -12.93 -8.08 20.28
N MET A 193 -13.56 -6.91 20.41
CA MET A 193 -12.90 -5.60 20.47
C MET A 193 -12.21 -5.39 21.84
N VAL A 194 -11.20 -6.21 22.09
CA VAL A 194 -10.36 -6.21 23.29
C VAL A 194 -8.90 -6.20 22.86
N VAL A 195 -8.04 -5.44 23.51
CA VAL A 195 -6.60 -5.37 23.21
C VAL A 195 -5.77 -5.72 24.43
N ASP A 196 -4.55 -6.19 24.20
CA ASP A 196 -3.53 -6.39 25.24
C ASP A 196 -2.17 -5.79 24.86
N GLY A 197 -2.01 -5.29 23.62
CA GLY A 197 -0.77 -4.72 23.11
C GLY A 197 0.27 -5.76 22.69
N VAL A 198 -0.05 -7.06 22.79
CA VAL A 198 0.86 -8.17 22.47
C VAL A 198 0.23 -9.08 21.41
N THR A 199 -0.93 -9.67 21.71
CA THR A 199 -1.68 -10.53 20.80
C THR A 199 -2.67 -9.74 19.96
N ARG A 200 -3.11 -8.58 20.45
CA ARG A 200 -3.99 -7.67 19.73
C ARG A 200 -3.73 -6.22 20.08
N ASN A 201 -3.61 -5.37 19.05
CA ASN A 201 -3.32 -3.95 19.18
C ASN A 201 -4.04 -3.16 18.08
N ALA A 202 -4.65 -2.03 18.46
CA ALA A 202 -5.35 -1.14 17.54
C ALA A 202 -4.46 -0.03 16.99
N SER A 203 -3.58 0.51 17.82
CA SER A 203 -2.72 1.65 17.48
C SER A 203 -1.58 1.80 18.49
N ASN A 204 -0.39 2.14 18.02
CA ASN A 204 0.72 2.55 18.87
C ASN A 204 0.65 4.04 19.20
N THR A 205 0.22 4.85 18.24
CA THR A 205 0.07 6.30 18.35
C THR A 205 -1.40 6.67 18.45
N ALA A 206 -1.74 7.69 19.25
CA ALA A 206 -3.12 8.12 19.48
C ALA A 206 -3.90 8.37 18.17
N ASN A 207 -4.99 7.62 17.96
CA ASN A 207 -5.93 7.75 16.83
C ASN A 207 -5.33 7.56 15.42
N VAL A 208 -4.16 6.92 15.28
CA VAL A 208 -3.48 6.76 13.97
C VAL A 208 -3.82 5.43 13.30
N GLY A 209 -3.85 4.34 14.06
CA GLY A 209 -3.99 2.96 13.57
C GLY A 209 -2.66 2.34 13.09
N ASP A 210 -1.52 2.84 13.59
CA ASP A 210 -0.19 2.30 13.31
C ASP A 210 0.15 1.11 14.22
N GLY A 211 0.93 0.15 13.71
CA GLY A 211 1.36 -1.00 14.50
C GLY A 211 0.23 -1.95 14.92
N GLN A 212 -0.82 -2.06 14.11
CA GLN A 212 -1.93 -2.98 14.34
C GLN A 212 -1.47 -4.43 14.39
N ILE A 213 -1.98 -5.16 15.38
CA ILE A 213 -1.78 -6.60 15.54
C ILE A 213 -3.17 -7.21 15.68
N ASP A 214 -3.51 -8.14 14.79
CA ASP A 214 -4.79 -8.88 14.79
C ASP A 214 -6.02 -7.99 15.03
N TRP A 215 -6.01 -6.78 14.43
CA TRP A 215 -7.04 -5.77 14.68
C TRP A 215 -8.41 -6.20 14.18
N VAL A 216 -9.47 -5.70 14.84
CA VAL A 216 -10.84 -6.19 14.66
C VAL A 216 -11.65 -5.41 13.63
N PHE A 217 -11.28 -4.15 13.37
CA PHE A 217 -12.00 -3.30 12.44
C PHE A 217 -11.20 -3.12 11.14
N ALA A 218 -11.83 -3.41 10.02
CA ALA A 218 -11.22 -3.27 8.71
C ALA A 218 -11.21 -1.80 8.25
N PRO A 219 -10.25 -1.38 7.43
CA PRO A 219 -10.23 -0.07 6.78
C PRO A 219 -11.45 0.23 5.91
N ASN A 220 -11.92 1.48 5.97
CA ASN A 220 -13.01 2.01 5.12
C ASN A 220 -14.26 1.12 5.14
N ARG A 221 -14.59 0.58 6.31
CA ARG A 221 -15.63 -0.43 6.46
C ARG A 221 -16.79 0.11 7.25
N THR A 222 -18.00 -0.08 6.72
CA THR A 222 -19.23 0.31 7.40
C THR A 222 -19.62 -0.77 8.39
N TYR A 223 -19.89 -0.39 9.63
CA TYR A 223 -20.35 -1.29 10.68
C TYR A 223 -21.79 -0.96 11.07
N ARG A 224 -22.56 -1.99 11.38
CA ARG A 224 -23.97 -1.89 11.77
C ARG A 224 -24.29 -2.79 12.96
N GLN A 225 -25.38 -2.44 13.61
CA GLN A 225 -26.05 -3.25 14.62
C GLN A 225 -27.57 -3.25 14.36
N SER A 226 -28.37 -3.81 15.27
CA SER A 226 -29.82 -3.97 15.10
C SER A 226 -30.60 -2.65 14.95
N GLU A 227 -30.16 -1.56 15.58
CA GLU A 227 -30.78 -0.23 15.51
C GLU A 227 -30.34 0.58 14.28
N GLY A 228 -29.29 0.17 13.56
CA GLY A 228 -28.85 0.87 12.35
C GLY A 228 -27.34 0.86 12.10
N ILE A 229 -26.90 1.78 11.24
CA ILE A 229 -25.49 1.99 10.90
C ILE A 229 -24.81 2.74 12.04
N ILE A 230 -23.71 2.17 12.54
CA ILE A 230 -22.88 2.76 13.58
C ILE A 230 -22.05 3.89 12.98
N SER A 231 -21.17 3.56 12.04
CA SER A 231 -20.33 4.49 11.27
C SER A 231 -19.49 3.71 10.24
N THR A 232 -18.69 4.42 9.46
CA THR A 232 -17.64 3.86 8.60
C THR A 232 -16.28 4.19 9.19
N THR A 233 -15.40 3.20 9.30
CA THR A 233 -14.02 3.39 9.78
C THR A 233 -13.19 4.18 8.77
N ASN A 234 -12.11 4.80 9.24
CA ASN A 234 -11.14 5.47 8.36
C ASN A 234 -10.27 4.46 7.58
N SER A 235 -9.29 4.96 6.83
CA SER A 235 -8.34 4.15 6.06
C SER A 235 -7.42 3.26 6.91
N ALA A 236 -7.37 3.47 8.23
CA ALA A 236 -6.64 2.63 9.17
C ALA A 236 -7.58 1.69 9.97
N GLY A 237 -8.89 1.66 9.68
CA GLY A 237 -9.82 0.80 10.41
C GLY A 237 -10.15 1.30 11.81
N LEU A 238 -10.13 2.61 12.06
CA LEU A 238 -10.53 3.20 13.35
C LEU A 238 -11.75 4.12 13.19
N PHE A 239 -12.56 4.24 14.24
CA PHE A 239 -13.53 5.32 14.38
C PHE A 239 -12.88 6.49 15.13
N VAL A 240 -12.64 7.60 14.45
CA VAL A 240 -11.97 8.78 15.03
C VAL A 240 -12.89 9.99 15.17
N THR A 241 -14.15 9.84 14.78
CA THR A 241 -15.24 10.82 14.92
C THR A 241 -16.41 10.18 15.63
N ALA A 242 -17.29 11.00 16.22
CA ALA A 242 -18.47 10.49 16.92
C ALA A 242 -19.31 9.55 16.04
N LEU A 243 -19.82 8.49 16.66
CA LEU A 243 -20.65 7.48 16.00
C LEU A 243 -22.03 8.07 15.67
N SER A 244 -22.65 7.58 14.58
CA SER A 244 -24.03 7.92 14.24
C SER A 244 -25.02 7.24 15.18
N VAL A 245 -24.71 5.99 15.56
CA VAL A 245 -25.45 5.22 16.55
C VAL A 245 -24.45 4.53 17.49
N ARG A 246 -24.85 4.39 18.75
CA ARG A 246 -24.10 3.67 19.80
C ARG A 246 -23.83 2.20 19.41
N PHE A 247 -22.83 1.59 20.03
CA PHE A 247 -22.52 0.17 19.82
C PHE A 247 -23.59 -0.75 20.41
N SER A 248 -24.14 -0.41 21.57
CA SER A 248 -25.17 -1.21 22.26
C SER A 248 -25.97 -0.39 23.26
N VAL A 249 -27.14 -0.89 23.67
CA VAL A 249 -27.95 -0.31 24.75
C VAL A 249 -27.34 -0.51 26.14
N ASN A 250 -26.50 -1.54 26.35
CA ASN A 250 -25.79 -1.74 27.62
C ASN A 250 -24.46 -0.99 27.63
N SER A 251 -24.01 -0.62 28.82
CA SER A 251 -22.99 0.42 29.00
C SER A 251 -21.61 -0.09 29.38
N LYS A 252 -21.32 -1.40 29.48
CA LYS A 252 -20.00 -1.84 29.95
C LYS A 252 -19.51 -3.14 29.29
N TYR A 253 -18.31 -3.09 28.71
CA TYR A 253 -17.63 -4.25 28.10
C TYR A 253 -16.11 -4.09 28.18
N TRP A 254 -15.37 -5.20 28.15
CA TRP A 254 -13.91 -5.16 28.16
C TRP A 254 -13.34 -4.50 26.90
N THR A 255 -12.28 -3.71 27.06
CA THR A 255 -11.54 -3.13 25.91
C THR A 255 -10.03 -3.23 26.09
N GLY A 256 -9.48 -2.88 27.25
CA GLY A 256 -8.03 -2.69 27.43
C GLY A 256 -7.45 -1.48 26.67
N LEU A 257 -8.29 -0.59 26.15
CA LEU A 257 -7.89 0.58 25.38
C LEU A 257 -7.74 1.81 26.29
N ASN A 258 -7.00 2.81 25.83
CA ASN A 258 -7.14 4.20 26.25
C ASN A 258 -8.22 4.90 25.39
N THR A 259 -8.59 6.12 25.77
CA THR A 259 -9.61 6.95 25.09
C THR A 259 -9.30 7.31 23.62
N ASN A 260 -8.13 6.92 23.11
CA ASN A 260 -7.56 7.32 21.83
C ASN A 260 -7.05 6.13 21.00
N TRP A 261 -7.66 4.95 21.19
CA TRP A 261 -7.32 3.68 20.51
C TRP A 261 -5.92 3.11 20.80
N THR A 262 -5.11 3.73 21.65
CA THR A 262 -3.87 3.08 22.12
C THR A 262 -4.18 2.03 23.19
N THR A 263 -3.34 1.02 23.34
CA THR A 263 -3.51 0.03 24.40
C THR A 263 -3.15 0.61 25.77
N ASN A 264 -3.96 0.34 26.78
CA ASN A 264 -3.63 0.62 28.18
C ASN A 264 -2.90 -0.58 28.81
N THR A 265 -1.58 -0.64 28.64
CA THR A 265 -0.77 -1.81 29.04
C THR A 265 -0.77 -2.11 30.53
N SER A 266 -1.18 -1.17 31.39
CA SER A 266 -1.27 -1.39 32.85
C SER A 266 -2.63 -1.94 33.30
N ASN A 267 -3.67 -1.83 32.48
CA ASN A 267 -5.05 -2.13 32.86
C ASN A 267 -5.70 -3.15 31.91
N THR A 268 -5.03 -4.28 31.70
CA THR A 268 -5.50 -5.39 30.86
C THR A 268 -5.63 -6.69 31.66
N CYS A 269 -5.81 -6.64 32.97
CA CYS A 269 -5.94 -7.85 33.80
C CYS A 269 -4.77 -8.84 33.61
N ASP A 270 -3.55 -8.31 33.60
CA ASP A 270 -2.31 -9.04 33.29
C ASP A 270 -2.36 -9.70 31.89
N LEU A 271 -2.60 -8.91 30.84
CA LEU A 271 -2.78 -9.39 29.46
C LEU A 271 -3.91 -10.42 29.34
N TRP A 272 -4.97 -10.23 30.10
CA TRP A 272 -6.16 -11.08 30.19
C TRP A 272 -5.83 -12.50 30.65
N ARG A 273 -4.86 -12.63 31.55
CA ARG A 273 -4.45 -13.91 32.18
C ARG A 273 -4.95 -14.05 33.61
N SER A 274 -5.40 -12.95 34.24
CA SER A 274 -5.78 -12.94 35.64
C SER A 274 -7.17 -12.38 35.89
N ALA A 275 -7.94 -13.08 36.73
CA ALA A 275 -9.21 -12.60 37.28
C ALA A 275 -9.09 -12.26 38.78
N THR A 276 -7.88 -11.94 39.26
CA THR A 276 -7.66 -11.53 40.66
C THR A 276 -7.87 -10.02 40.83
N GLY A 277 -8.14 -9.58 42.06
CA GLY A 277 -8.29 -8.15 42.38
C GLY A 277 -6.99 -7.36 42.44
N SER A 278 -5.84 -7.99 42.17
CA SER A 278 -4.53 -7.32 42.13
C SER A 278 -4.27 -6.57 40.82
N PHE A 279 -5.08 -6.86 39.81
CA PHE A 279 -5.02 -6.20 38.51
C PHE A 279 -6.34 -5.49 38.24
N THR A 280 -6.27 -4.53 37.33
CA THR A 280 -7.41 -3.77 36.83
C THR A 280 -7.56 -3.96 35.33
N GLY A 281 -8.78 -3.80 34.83
CA GLY A 281 -9.11 -3.90 33.41
C GLY A 281 -9.80 -2.63 32.93
N VAL A 282 -9.55 -2.16 31.70
CA VAL A 282 -10.30 -1.05 31.09
C VAL A 282 -11.57 -1.52 30.39
N MET A 283 -12.63 -0.71 30.47
CA MET A 283 -13.94 -0.98 29.88
C MET A 283 -14.45 0.21 29.07
N GLY A 284 -15.11 -0.10 27.97
CA GLY A 284 -15.81 0.86 27.13
C GLY A 284 -17.26 1.02 27.57
N GLN A 285 -17.87 2.12 27.11
CA GLN A 285 -19.25 2.48 27.36
C GLN A 285 -20.09 2.35 26.09
N GLY A 286 -20.83 1.24 25.99
CA GLY A 286 -21.55 0.87 24.76
C GLY A 286 -22.72 1.76 24.37
N ASN A 287 -23.32 2.45 25.33
CA ASN A 287 -24.46 3.34 25.11
C ASN A 287 -24.08 4.78 24.76
N SER A 288 -22.78 5.08 24.63
CA SER A 288 -22.29 6.37 24.14
C SER A 288 -22.01 6.33 22.63
N THR A 289 -21.95 7.52 22.03
CA THR A 289 -21.50 7.74 20.65
C THR A 289 -20.12 8.41 20.60
N LEU A 290 -19.54 8.79 21.75
CA LEU A 290 -18.22 9.40 21.82
C LEU A 290 -17.12 8.33 21.78
N ILE A 291 -16.06 8.61 21.01
CA ILE A 291 -14.95 7.66 20.84
C ILE A 291 -14.21 7.38 22.15
N ALA A 292 -14.01 8.39 22.98
CA ALA A 292 -13.39 8.23 24.28
C ALA A 292 -14.19 7.27 25.19
N ASP A 293 -15.52 7.35 25.12
CA ASP A 293 -16.40 6.55 25.96
C ASP A 293 -16.43 5.09 25.49
N ILE A 294 -16.60 4.84 24.19
CA ILE A 294 -16.67 3.47 23.66
C ILE A 294 -15.33 2.71 23.80
N THR A 295 -14.20 3.42 23.92
CA THR A 295 -12.88 2.81 24.11
C THR A 295 -12.51 2.68 25.58
N ALA A 296 -12.75 3.72 26.40
CA ALA A 296 -12.35 3.76 27.80
C ALA A 296 -13.26 4.70 28.64
N GLY A 297 -14.58 4.53 28.54
CA GLY A 297 -15.57 5.37 29.22
C GLY A 297 -15.72 5.14 30.72
N TRP A 298 -15.09 4.11 31.27
CA TRP A 298 -15.11 3.81 32.69
C TRP A 298 -13.71 3.84 33.30
N THR A 299 -13.64 4.22 34.57
CA THR A 299 -12.43 3.99 35.38
C THR A 299 -12.12 2.50 35.44
N PRO A 300 -10.84 2.09 35.33
CA PRO A 300 -10.47 0.68 35.42
C PRO A 300 -10.90 0.06 36.74
N ASP A 301 -11.58 -1.09 36.66
CA ASP A 301 -12.06 -1.84 37.83
C ASP A 301 -11.14 -3.02 38.12
N PRO A 302 -11.00 -3.44 39.38
CA PRO A 302 -10.35 -4.69 39.72
C PRO A 302 -10.97 -5.89 38.98
N CYS A 303 -10.13 -6.76 38.44
CA CYS A 303 -10.53 -7.82 37.51
C CYS A 303 -11.37 -8.95 38.14
N ASN A 304 -11.53 -8.93 39.47
CA ASN A 304 -12.39 -9.87 40.20
C ASN A 304 -13.79 -9.32 40.53
N LEU A 305 -14.07 -8.04 40.24
CA LEU A 305 -15.34 -7.42 40.65
C LEU A 305 -16.54 -7.95 39.87
N SER A 306 -16.42 -8.06 38.55
CA SER A 306 -17.50 -8.56 37.71
C SER A 306 -17.00 -8.95 36.32
N ASN A 307 -17.66 -9.96 35.76
CA ASN A 307 -17.50 -10.30 34.35
C ASN A 307 -18.16 -9.22 33.49
N GLN A 308 -17.51 -8.84 32.40
CA GLN A 308 -18.02 -7.81 31.49
C GLN A 308 -18.36 -8.42 30.14
N GLN A 309 -19.32 -7.80 29.44
CA GLN A 309 -19.69 -8.20 28.09
C GLN A 309 -18.56 -7.90 27.10
N LEU A 310 -18.72 -8.34 25.86
CA LEU A 310 -17.78 -8.12 24.77
C LEU A 310 -18.50 -7.51 23.58
N ILE A 311 -17.82 -6.61 22.89
CA ILE A 311 -18.22 -6.16 21.56
C ILE A 311 -17.60 -7.10 20.53
N CYS A 312 -18.44 -7.83 19.82
CA CYS A 312 -18.05 -8.82 18.82
C CYS A 312 -18.23 -8.25 17.42
N VAL A 313 -17.16 -8.26 16.63
CA VAL A 313 -17.05 -7.58 15.34
C VAL A 313 -16.86 -8.61 14.23
N GLU A 314 -17.73 -8.60 13.22
CA GLU A 314 -17.64 -9.47 12.05
C GLU A 314 -16.39 -9.16 11.20
N GLN A 315 -15.79 -10.19 10.61
CA GLN A 315 -14.54 -10.13 9.83
C GLN A 315 -14.76 -10.31 8.33
#